data_AF-A0A6S6NXP4-F1
#
_entry.id   AF-A0A6S6NXP4-F1
#
_cell.length_a   1.000
_cell.length_b   1.000
_cell.length_c   1.000
_cell.angle_alpha   90.00
_cell.angle_beta   90.00
_cell.angle_gamma   90.00
#
_symmetry.space_group_name_H-M   'P 1'
#
loop_
_entity.id
_entity.type
_entity.pdbx_description
1 polymer ?
#
loop_
_entity_poly.entity_id
_entity_poly.type
_entity_poly.pdbx_seq_one_letter_code
_entity_poly.pdbx_strand_id
1 'polypeptide(L)'
;MSEPSGGLTADAVRNATFSKPPLGRRGYDPKSVRDFLALTARRLEGRGHLCADDVRAIRFPKPPIGRRGYHDGEVDAYMATVADAVAALDAG
;
A
#
# COMPACT_ATOMS: atom_id res chain seq x y z
N MET A 1 -3.03 -24.32 -6.49
CA MET A 1 -3.69 -23.24 -7.25
C MET A 1 -3.07 -21.93 -6.77
N SER A 2 -1.91 -21.55 -7.30
CA SER A 2 -1.11 -20.44 -6.74
C SER A 2 -0.25 -19.78 -7.80
N GLU A 3 -0.86 -19.26 -8.85
CA GLU A 3 -0.20 -18.27 -9.72
C GLU A 3 -1.23 -17.21 -10.12
N PRO A 4 -1.29 -16.04 -9.46
CA PRO A 4 -1.87 -14.85 -10.06
C PRO A 4 -0.82 -14.24 -11.00
N SER A 5 -0.72 -14.79 -12.20
CA SER A 5 0.02 -14.16 -13.29
C SER A 5 -0.72 -12.89 -13.69
N GLY A 6 -0.33 -11.74 -13.13
CA GLY A 6 -0.57 -10.41 -13.73
C GLY A 6 -1.42 -9.40 -12.97
N GLY A 7 -2.05 -9.73 -11.83
CA GLY A 7 -2.92 -8.80 -11.10
C GLY A 7 -2.58 -8.71 -9.62
N LEU A 8 -2.46 -7.50 -9.08
CA LEU A 8 -2.33 -7.26 -7.65
C LEU A 8 -3.58 -7.79 -6.93
N THR A 9 -3.44 -8.81 -6.08
CA THR A 9 -4.58 -9.43 -5.37
C THR A 9 -4.71 -8.91 -3.95
N ALA A 10 -5.92 -9.01 -3.37
CA ALA A 10 -6.18 -8.59 -1.99
C ALA A 10 -5.29 -9.31 -0.96
N ASP A 11 -4.99 -10.60 -1.18
CA ASP A 11 -4.11 -11.39 -0.34
C ASP A 11 -2.65 -10.91 -0.44
N ALA A 12 -2.17 -10.64 -1.67
CA ALA A 12 -0.84 -10.08 -1.89
C ALA A 12 -0.67 -8.72 -1.21
N VAL A 13 -1.70 -7.87 -1.25
CA VAL A 13 -1.72 -6.58 -0.54
C VAL A 13 -1.70 -6.75 0.98
N ARG A 14 -2.46 -7.72 1.51
CA ARG A 14 -2.47 -8.02 2.95
C ARG A 14 -1.13 -8.55 3.46
N ASN A 15 -0.44 -9.35 2.66
CA ASN A 15 0.83 -9.96 3.01
C ASN A 15 2.06 -9.11 2.59
N ALA A 16 1.83 -7.94 1.97
CA ALA A 16 2.90 -7.04 1.57
C ALA A 16 3.74 -6.63 2.79
N THR A 17 5.05 -6.87 2.69
CA THR A 17 6.01 -6.56 3.75
C THR A 17 7.03 -5.56 3.23
N PHE A 18 7.32 -4.53 4.02
CA PHE A 18 8.27 -3.49 3.65
C PHE A 18 9.53 -3.52 4.51
N SER A 19 10.64 -3.14 3.89
CA SER A 19 11.96 -3.02 4.50
C SER A 19 12.06 -1.79 5.40
N LYS A 20 13.06 -1.80 6.28
CA LYS A 20 13.39 -0.63 7.11
C LYS A 20 14.04 0.48 6.26
N PRO A 21 13.75 1.76 6.54
CA PRO A 21 14.38 2.87 5.84
C PRO A 21 15.90 2.90 6.06
N PRO A 22 16.66 3.52 5.15
CA PRO A 22 18.10 3.72 5.30
C PRO A 22 18.41 4.52 6.56
N LEU A 23 19.63 4.33 7.10
CA LEU A 23 20.10 5.02 8.29
C LEU A 23 19.89 6.54 8.15
N GLY A 24 19.25 7.15 9.16
CA GLY A 24 18.96 8.59 9.20
C GLY A 24 17.56 8.99 8.71
N ARG A 25 16.79 8.08 8.10
CA ARG A 25 15.37 8.31 7.76
C ARG A 25 14.44 7.59 8.72
N ARG A 26 13.34 8.26 9.08
CA ARG A 26 12.26 7.67 9.89
C ARG A 26 11.34 6.76 9.06
N GLY A 27 11.21 7.02 7.76
CA GLY A 27 10.26 6.30 6.91
C GLY A 27 8.80 6.65 7.22
N TYR A 28 7.88 5.80 6.79
CA TYR A 28 6.43 5.91 7.05
C TYR A 28 5.97 5.07 8.23
N ASP A 29 4.93 5.53 8.92
CA ASP A 29 4.38 4.79 10.05
C ASP A 29 3.79 3.44 9.60
N PRO A 30 4.25 2.32 10.19
CA PRO A 30 3.84 0.99 9.74
C PRO A 30 2.37 0.70 10.02
N LYS A 31 1.76 1.36 11.03
CA LYS A 31 0.33 1.21 11.29
C LYS A 31 -0.47 1.90 10.19
N SER A 32 -0.10 3.12 9.80
CA SER A 32 -0.78 3.81 8.70
C SER A 32 -0.66 3.07 7.37
N VAL A 33 0.52 2.52 7.05
CA VAL A 33 0.70 1.71 5.84
C VAL A 33 -0.14 0.44 5.88
N ARG A 34 -0.17 -0.28 7.02
CA ARG A 34 -1.00 -1.49 7.16
C ARG A 34 -2.49 -1.21 7.07
N ASP A 35 -2.95 -0.09 7.61
CA ASP A 35 -4.36 0.33 7.52
C ASP A 35 -4.76 0.59 6.07
N PHE A 36 -3.90 1.30 5.34
CA PHE A 36 -4.08 1.51 3.90
C PHE A 36 -4.09 0.20 3.10
N LEU A 37 -3.16 -0.72 3.36
CA LEU A 37 -3.16 -2.05 2.72
C LEU A 37 -4.48 -2.80 2.97
N ALA A 38 -5.03 -2.71 4.17
CA ALA A 38 -6.31 -3.34 4.50
C ALA A 38 -7.49 -2.71 3.74
N LEU A 39 -7.49 -1.39 3.53
CA LEU A 39 -8.50 -0.68 2.73
C LEU A 39 -8.40 -1.07 1.25
N THR A 40 -7.18 -1.09 0.70
CA THR A 40 -6.93 -1.52 -0.68
C THR A 40 -7.34 -2.97 -0.90
N ALA A 41 -6.98 -3.88 0.00
CA ALA A 41 -7.37 -5.27 -0.09
C ALA A 41 -8.90 -5.42 -0.13
N ARG A 42 -9.62 -4.68 0.73
CA ARG A 42 -11.09 -4.64 0.69
C ARG A 42 -11.64 -4.16 -0.65
N ARG A 43 -11.03 -3.13 -1.27
CA ARG A 43 -11.41 -2.67 -2.62
C ARG A 43 -11.18 -3.73 -3.69
N LEU A 44 -10.03 -4.41 -3.65
CA LEU A 44 -9.71 -5.52 -4.56
C LEU A 44 -10.68 -6.70 -4.39
N GLU A 45 -11.24 -6.90 -3.18
CA GLU A 45 -12.32 -7.86 -2.92
C GLU A 45 -13.71 -7.37 -3.38
N GLY A 46 -13.81 -6.20 -4.02
CA GLY A 46 -15.07 -5.56 -4.43
C GLY A 46 -15.86 -4.95 -3.27
N ARG A 47 -15.25 -4.84 -2.08
CA ARG A 47 -15.87 -4.38 -0.83
C ARG A 47 -15.26 -3.07 -0.35
N GLY A 48 -15.32 -2.03 -1.17
CA GLY A 48 -14.81 -0.70 -0.78
C GLY A 48 -14.95 0.34 -1.88
N HIS A 49 -14.85 1.61 -1.48
CA HIS A 49 -14.95 2.78 -2.37
C HIS A 49 -13.61 3.46 -2.66
N LEU A 50 -12.48 2.81 -2.34
CA LEU A 50 -11.16 3.38 -2.57
C LEU A 50 -10.89 3.50 -4.09
N CYS A 51 -10.64 4.71 -4.57
CA CYS A 51 -10.24 4.95 -5.97
C CYS A 51 -8.72 5.12 -6.09
N ALA A 52 -8.20 5.00 -7.32
CA ALA A 52 -6.80 5.26 -7.62
C ALA A 52 -6.36 6.69 -7.24
N ASP A 53 -7.26 7.66 -7.33
CA ASP A 53 -6.99 9.04 -6.90
C ASP A 53 -6.82 9.14 -5.38
N ASP A 54 -7.69 8.47 -4.60
CA ASP A 54 -7.55 8.38 -3.14
C ASP A 54 -6.21 7.77 -2.75
N VAL A 55 -5.79 6.69 -3.42
CA VAL A 55 -4.48 6.06 -3.19
C VAL A 55 -3.35 7.06 -3.40
N ARG A 56 -3.39 7.83 -4.50
CA ARG A 56 -2.36 8.83 -4.83
C ARG A 56 -2.41 10.06 -3.92
N ALA A 57 -3.57 10.39 -3.38
CA ALA A 57 -3.76 11.51 -2.46
C ALA A 57 -3.32 11.19 -1.02
N ILE A 58 -3.25 9.91 -0.64
CA ILE A 58 -2.85 9.49 0.70
C ILE A 58 -1.42 9.89 0.99
N ARG A 59 -1.24 10.65 2.08
CA ARG A 59 0.07 10.97 2.65
C ARG A 59 0.24 10.28 3.97
N PHE A 60 1.19 9.37 4.04
CA PHE A 60 1.50 8.69 5.28
C PHE A 60 2.21 9.62 6.27
N PRO A 61 1.78 9.68 7.54
CA PRO A 61 2.47 10.43 8.55
C PRO A 61 3.84 9.79 8.86
N LYS A 62 4.77 10.62 9.34
CA LYS A 62 6.04 10.13 9.88
C LYS A 62 5.77 9.37 11.19
N PRO A 63 6.50 8.28 11.46
CA PRO A 63 6.32 7.54 12.71
C PRO A 63 6.67 8.39 13.93
N PRO A 64 6.08 8.06 15.09
CA PRO A 64 6.38 8.74 16.34
C PRO A 64 7.87 8.69 16.67
N ILE A 65 8.32 9.71 17.41
CA ILE A 65 9.72 9.84 17.87
C ILE A 65 10.18 8.53 18.52
N GLY A 66 11.30 7.97 18.05
CA GLY A 66 11.91 6.74 18.58
C GLY A 66 11.55 5.44 17.86
N ARG A 67 10.61 5.44 16.89
CA ARG A 67 10.32 4.26 16.04
C ARG A 67 10.92 4.40 14.64
N ARG A 68 11.45 3.28 14.12
CA ARG A 68 11.78 3.12 12.70
C ARG A 68 10.52 2.65 11.97
N GLY A 69 10.12 3.41 10.96
CA GLY A 69 9.00 3.07 10.09
C GLY A 69 9.39 2.13 8.94
N TYR A 70 8.55 2.09 7.92
CA TYR A 70 8.83 1.44 6.63
C TYR A 70 9.55 2.38 5.68
N HIS A 71 10.32 1.82 4.74
CA HIS A 71 11.05 2.57 3.74
C HIS A 71 10.09 3.38 2.86
N ASP A 72 10.20 4.71 2.89
CA ASP A 72 9.32 5.63 2.16
C ASP A 72 9.26 5.32 0.66
N GLY A 73 10.42 5.17 0.01
CA GLY A 73 10.47 4.82 -1.42
C GLY A 73 9.92 3.43 -1.79
N GLU A 74 9.95 2.45 -0.90
CA GLU A 74 9.40 1.11 -1.21
C GLU A 74 7.88 1.12 -1.08
N VAL A 75 7.37 1.84 -0.08
CA VAL A 75 5.94 2.08 0.09
C VAL A 75 5.40 2.92 -1.06
N ASP A 76 6.11 3.97 -1.49
CA ASP A 76 5.70 4.85 -2.60
C ASP A 76 5.62 4.08 -3.93
N ALA A 77 6.64 3.28 -4.26
CA ALA A 77 6.63 2.40 -5.43
C ALA A 77 5.45 1.42 -5.39
N TYR A 78 5.18 0.84 -4.22
CA TYR A 78 4.07 -0.08 -4.03
C TYR A 78 2.71 0.63 -4.17
N MET A 79 2.55 1.84 -3.66
CA MET A 79 1.36 2.66 -3.84
C MET A 79 1.08 2.94 -5.32
N ALA A 80 2.12 3.19 -6.13
CA ALA A 80 1.96 3.37 -7.57
C ALA A 80 1.39 2.11 -8.24
N THR A 81 1.90 0.92 -7.89
CA THR A 81 1.35 -0.37 -8.38
C THR A 81 -0.07 -0.61 -7.91
N VAL A 82 -0.38 -0.29 -6.65
CA VAL A 82 -1.75 -0.37 -6.11
C VAL A 82 -2.70 0.56 -6.86
N ALA A 83 -2.30 1.81 -7.07
CA ALA A 83 -3.12 2.80 -7.76
C ALA A 83 -3.43 2.36 -9.19
N ASP A 84 -2.45 1.78 -9.89
CA ASP A 84 -2.64 1.24 -11.24
C ASP A 84 -3.63 0.08 -11.26
N ALA A 85 -3.49 -0.86 -10.31
CA ALA A 85 -4.41 -1.99 -10.19
C ALA A 85 -5.85 -1.56 -9.85
N VAL A 86 -6.01 -0.58 -8.94
CA VAL A 86 -7.32 -0.02 -8.60
C VAL A 86 -7.91 0.77 -9.76
N ALA A 87 -7.09 1.50 -10.52
CA ALA A 87 -7.54 2.20 -11.74
C ALA A 87 -8.03 1.23 -12.81
N ALA A 88 -7.33 0.11 -12.99
CA ALA A 88 -7.74 -0.95 -13.90
C ALA A 88 -9.09 -1.58 -13.50
N LEU A 89 -9.39 -1.67 -12.21
CA LEU A 89 -10.70 -2.10 -11.69
C LEU A 89 -11.81 -1.06 -11.83
N ASP A 90 -11.47 0.22 -11.90
CA ASP A 90 -12.44 1.31 -12.07
C ASP A 90 -12.80 1.54 -13.55
N ALA A 91 -11.86 1.25 -14.44
CA ALA A 91 -12.02 1.38 -15.89
C ALA A 91 -12.80 0.24 -16.56
N GLY A 92 -13.13 -0.84 -15.82
CA GLY A 92 -13.87 -2.01 -16.31
C GLY A 92 -15.27 -2.08 -15.75
#